data_AF-A0AAW2LHL9-F1
#
_entry.id   AF-A0AAW2LHL9-F1
#
_cell.length_a   1.000
_cell.length_b   1.000
_cell.length_c   1.000
_cell.angle_alpha   90.00
_cell.angle_beta   90.00
_cell.angle_gamma   90.00
#
_symmetry.space_group_name_H-M   'P 1'
#
loop_
_entity.id
_entity.type
_entity.pdbx_description
1 polymer ?
#
loop_
_entity_poly.entity_id
_entity_poly.type
_entity_poly.pdbx_seq_one_letter_code
_entity_poly.pdbx_strand_id
1 'polypeptide(L)'
;MGTKAMDPRKSNSTPTPFFLLFSLLSLAASHDHHPLDALTPFEQTQVQTIVKSLYQNVTFHYVGLDEPDKAAVLSWLSSPQTNQIPDCQAFVIARADSKSHEIVVNLATKQVVTDKVYDGYGYPTLTFDEQTAATQLPLTYAPFLASIEKRGLVLDQVFCGSFTVGWYGNDASKRVS
;
A
#
# COMPACT_ATOMS: atom_id res chain seq x y z
N MET A 1 -15.88 67.01 -54.80
CA MET A 1 -14.74 66.41 -54.07
C MET A 1 -15.33 65.60 -52.93
N GLY A 2 -15.58 64.31 -53.16
CA GLY A 2 -16.33 63.45 -52.25
C GLY A 2 -16.86 62.19 -52.95
N THR A 3 -16.77 61.08 -52.22
CA THR A 3 -17.46 59.79 -52.34
C THR A 3 -17.13 58.80 -53.48
N LYS A 4 -16.42 57.73 -53.07
CA LYS A 4 -16.78 56.29 -53.04
C LYS A 4 -16.91 55.43 -54.32
N ALA A 5 -16.46 54.18 -54.10
CA ALA A 5 -16.79 52.88 -54.71
C ALA A 5 -15.91 52.41 -55.89
N MET A 6 -15.58 51.12 -56.08
CA MET A 6 -15.54 49.89 -55.26
C MET A 6 -14.87 48.79 -56.11
N ASP A 7 -14.05 47.95 -55.46
CA ASP A 7 -13.63 46.56 -55.78
C ASP A 7 -12.86 46.23 -57.08
N PRO A 8 -11.75 45.47 -56.97
CA PRO A 8 -11.88 44.11 -57.49
C PRO A 8 -11.23 43.01 -56.64
N ARG A 9 -11.98 41.91 -56.58
CA ARG A 9 -11.55 40.50 -56.53
C ARG A 9 -11.05 40.00 -55.17
N LYS A 10 -12.04 39.63 -54.36
CA LYS A 10 -11.98 38.51 -53.42
C LYS A 10 -11.38 37.26 -54.10
N SER A 11 -10.20 36.84 -53.66
CA SER A 11 -9.76 35.45 -53.73
C SER A 11 -9.77 34.91 -52.31
N ASN A 12 -10.91 34.36 -51.90
CA ASN A 12 -11.05 33.72 -50.60
C ASN A 12 -10.71 32.23 -50.79
N SER A 13 -9.43 31.88 -50.72
CA SER A 13 -9.04 30.50 -50.46
C SER A 13 -9.26 30.21 -48.98
N THR A 14 -10.37 29.58 -48.65
CA THR A 14 -10.62 29.03 -47.31
C THR A 14 -9.67 27.86 -47.09
N PRO A 15 -8.76 27.88 -46.10
CA PRO A 15 -8.09 26.66 -45.69
C PRO A 15 -9.14 25.79 -45.00
N THR A 16 -9.46 24.66 -45.60
CA THR A 16 -10.24 23.61 -44.95
C THR A 16 -9.52 23.24 -43.64
N PRO A 17 -10.17 23.33 -42.47
CA PRO A 17 -9.59 22.75 -41.27
C PRO A 17 -9.69 21.25 -41.45
N PHE A 18 -8.56 20.64 -41.81
CA PHE A 18 -8.38 19.19 -41.71
C PHE A 18 -8.47 18.87 -40.22
N PHE A 19 -9.69 18.59 -39.74
CA PHE A 19 -9.92 17.99 -38.44
C PHE A 19 -9.21 16.65 -38.47
N LEU A 20 -7.96 16.63 -37.99
CA LEU A 20 -7.31 15.42 -37.51
C LEU A 20 -8.21 14.90 -36.39
N LEU A 21 -9.12 13.99 -36.73
CA LEU A 21 -9.68 13.05 -35.79
C LEU A 21 -8.48 12.22 -35.34
N PHE A 22 -7.75 12.72 -34.33
CA PHE A 22 -6.80 11.94 -33.58
C PHE A 22 -7.68 10.92 -32.87
N SER A 23 -7.91 9.79 -33.54
CA SER A 23 -8.49 8.63 -32.93
C SER A 23 -7.58 8.31 -31.76
N LEU A 24 -7.99 8.73 -30.57
CA LEU A 24 -7.54 8.21 -29.30
C LEU A 24 -8.04 6.75 -29.27
N LEU A 25 -7.50 5.89 -30.13
CA LEU A 25 -7.21 4.55 -29.68
C LEU A 25 -6.15 4.75 -28.61
N SER A 26 -6.61 5.07 -27.40
CA SER A 26 -6.02 4.47 -26.22
C SER A 26 -6.05 2.97 -26.52
N LEU A 27 -4.96 2.45 -27.10
CA LEU A 27 -4.50 1.15 -26.66
C LEU A 27 -4.31 1.37 -25.16
N ALA A 28 -5.37 1.17 -24.38
CA ALA A 28 -5.19 0.63 -23.06
C ALA A 28 -4.34 -0.58 -23.35
N ALA A 29 -3.03 -0.47 -23.08
CA ALA A 29 -2.23 -1.65 -22.95
C ALA A 29 -2.99 -2.44 -21.89
N SER A 30 -3.74 -3.44 -22.34
CA SER A 30 -4.14 -4.55 -21.51
C SER A 30 -2.81 -5.13 -21.09
N HIS A 31 -2.25 -4.58 -20.01
CA HIS A 31 -1.38 -5.35 -19.16
C HIS A 31 -2.30 -6.45 -18.73
N ASP A 32 -2.20 -7.59 -19.41
CA ASP A 32 -2.76 -8.84 -18.93
C ASP A 32 -2.21 -8.97 -17.51
N HIS A 33 -3.04 -8.60 -16.53
CA HIS A 33 -2.65 -8.63 -15.13
C HIS A 33 -2.31 -10.09 -14.85
N HIS A 34 -1.07 -10.35 -14.49
CA HIS A 34 -0.70 -11.68 -14.09
C HIS A 34 -1.31 -11.90 -12.69
N PRO A 35 -1.93 -13.06 -12.40
CA PRO A 35 -2.53 -13.32 -11.09
C PRO A 35 -1.53 -13.33 -9.93
N LEU A 36 -0.23 -13.26 -10.21
CA LEU A 36 0.87 -13.15 -9.24
C LEU A 36 1.59 -11.80 -9.28
N ASP A 37 1.04 -10.82 -10.01
CA ASP A 37 1.56 -9.46 -9.95
C ASP A 37 1.43 -8.89 -8.53
N ALA A 38 2.41 -8.08 -8.13
CA ALA A 38 2.34 -7.39 -6.86
C ALA A 38 1.18 -6.38 -6.85
N LEU A 39 0.60 -6.14 -5.67
CA LEU A 39 -0.43 -5.13 -5.50
C LEU A 39 0.06 -3.76 -6.00
N THR A 40 -0.69 -3.18 -6.93
CA THR A 40 -0.44 -1.83 -7.44
C THR A 40 -0.67 -0.78 -6.34
N PRO A 41 -0.11 0.44 -6.47
CA PRO A 41 -0.38 1.52 -5.52
C PRO A 41 -1.88 1.85 -5.36
N PHE A 42 -2.66 1.69 -6.43
CA PHE A 42 -4.11 1.87 -6.41
C PHE A 42 -4.79 0.79 -5.55
N GLU A 43 -4.43 -0.48 -5.74
CA GLU A 43 -4.95 -1.58 -4.94
C GLU A 43 -4.54 -1.45 -3.47
N GLN A 44 -3.29 -1.08 -3.17
CA GLN A 44 -2.84 -0.82 -1.80
C GLN A 44 -3.65 0.30 -1.13
N THR A 45 -3.95 1.39 -1.86
CA THR A 45 -4.81 2.48 -1.35
C THR A 45 -6.24 2.00 -1.11
N GLN A 46 -6.75 1.12 -1.98
CA GLN A 46 -8.07 0.52 -1.83
C GLN A 46 -8.12 -0.37 -0.58
N VAL A 47 -7.14 -1.25 -0.38
CA VAL A 47 -6.98 -2.07 0.84
C VAL A 47 -6.97 -1.19 2.08
N GLN A 48 -6.14 -0.14 2.07
CA GLN A 48 -6.03 0.78 3.20
C GLN A 48 -7.37 1.43 3.52
N THR A 49 -8.12 1.85 2.50
CA THR A 49 -9.44 2.48 2.65
C THR A 49 -10.45 1.51 3.27
N ILE A 50 -10.50 0.27 2.75
CA ILE A 50 -11.40 -0.77 3.26
C ILE A 50 -11.08 -1.10 4.72
N VAL A 51 -9.81 -1.39 5.04
CA VAL A 51 -9.42 -1.77 6.41
C VAL A 51 -9.60 -0.62 7.41
N LYS A 52 -9.27 0.62 7.03
CA LYS A 52 -9.51 1.80 7.90
C LYS A 52 -11.00 2.07 8.14
N SER A 53 -11.90 1.56 7.31
CA SER A 53 -13.34 1.67 7.57
C SER A 53 -13.84 0.73 8.66
N LEU A 54 -13.09 -0.33 8.96
CA LEU A 54 -13.43 -1.33 9.98
C LEU A 54 -13.02 -0.90 11.39
N TYR A 55 -11.93 -0.12 11.49
CA TYR A 55 -11.26 0.18 12.76
C TYR A 55 -10.98 1.66 12.92
N GLN A 56 -11.21 2.19 14.13
CA GLN A 56 -10.93 3.60 14.42
C GLN A 56 -9.42 3.89 14.53
N ASN A 57 -8.64 2.94 15.05
CA ASN A 57 -7.19 3.04 15.18
C ASN A 57 -6.53 1.74 14.74
N VAL A 58 -5.88 1.77 13.58
CA VAL A 58 -5.28 0.59 12.95
C VAL A 58 -3.87 0.89 12.46
N THR A 59 -2.94 -0.01 12.77
CA THR A 59 -1.58 -0.02 12.21
C THR A 59 -1.42 -1.21 11.28
N PHE A 60 -0.84 -0.97 10.10
CA PHE A 60 -0.59 -2.02 9.11
C PHE A 60 0.82 -2.56 9.33
N HIS A 61 0.93 -3.86 9.57
CA HIS A 61 2.21 -4.55 9.77
C HIS A 61 2.63 -5.37 8.54
N TYR A 62 1.66 -5.76 7.71
CA TYR A 62 1.87 -6.39 6.42
C TYR A 62 0.68 -6.09 5.49
N VAL A 63 0.97 -5.82 4.22
CA VAL A 63 -0.01 -5.75 3.13
C VAL A 63 0.62 -6.40 1.91
N GLY A 64 -0.01 -7.44 1.37
CA GLY A 64 0.49 -8.16 0.21
C GLY A 64 -0.60 -8.91 -0.53
N LEU A 65 -0.24 -9.47 -1.68
CA LEU A 65 -1.12 -10.35 -2.44
C LEU A 65 -1.43 -11.60 -1.60
N ASP A 66 -2.71 -11.93 -1.46
CA ASP A 66 -3.13 -13.25 -0.98
C ASP A 66 -2.95 -14.22 -2.15
N GLU A 67 -2.04 -15.18 -2.01
CA GLU A 67 -1.62 -16.02 -3.13
C GLU A 67 -2.82 -16.85 -3.65
N PRO A 68 -3.18 -16.72 -4.95
CA PRO A 68 -4.29 -17.47 -5.51
C PRO A 68 -4.01 -18.97 -5.51
N ASP A 69 -5.08 -19.77 -5.52
CA ASP A 69 -4.96 -21.23 -5.55
C ASP A 69 -4.09 -21.70 -6.73
N LYS A 70 -3.14 -22.60 -6.43
CA LYS A 70 -2.18 -23.09 -7.42
C LYS A 70 -2.86 -23.74 -8.62
N ALA A 71 -3.92 -24.51 -8.44
CA ALA A 71 -4.61 -25.15 -9.55
C ALA A 71 -5.33 -24.12 -10.42
N ALA A 72 -5.89 -23.06 -9.82
CA ALA A 72 -6.47 -21.94 -10.56
C ALA A 72 -5.40 -21.19 -11.39
N VAL A 73 -4.22 -20.93 -10.82
CA VAL A 73 -3.10 -20.30 -11.56
C VAL A 73 -2.62 -21.19 -12.71
N LEU A 74 -2.43 -22.50 -12.47
CA LEU A 74 -2.01 -23.44 -13.52
C LEU A 74 -3.07 -23.58 -14.62
N SER A 75 -4.36 -23.57 -14.25
CA SER A 75 -5.46 -23.57 -15.20
C SER A 75 -5.45 -22.30 -16.05
N TRP A 76 -5.27 -21.12 -15.44
CA TRP A 76 -5.16 -19.87 -16.20
C TRP A 76 -3.94 -19.89 -17.13
N LEU A 77 -2.77 -20.31 -16.65
CA LEU A 77 -1.53 -20.40 -17.44
C LEU A 77 -1.64 -21.33 -18.66
N SER A 78 -2.47 -22.38 -18.59
CA SER A 78 -2.62 -23.31 -19.71
C SER A 78 -3.37 -22.70 -20.90
N SER A 79 -4.25 -21.72 -20.66
CA SER A 79 -4.97 -20.99 -21.71
C SER A 79 -5.43 -19.60 -21.22
N PRO A 80 -4.52 -18.62 -21.09
CA PRO A 80 -4.81 -17.31 -20.49
C PRO A 80 -5.90 -16.50 -21.21
N GLN A 81 -6.11 -16.76 -22.50
CA GLN A 81 -7.09 -16.04 -23.33
C GLN A 81 -8.53 -16.55 -23.15
N THR A 82 -8.70 -17.76 -22.62
CA THR A 82 -10.02 -18.41 -22.49
C THR A 82 -10.37 -18.75 -21.06
N ASN A 83 -9.38 -19.02 -20.21
CA ASN A 83 -9.59 -19.39 -18.83
C ASN A 83 -9.68 -18.15 -17.96
N GLN A 84 -10.58 -18.19 -16.98
CA GLN A 84 -10.79 -17.08 -16.06
C GLN A 84 -9.52 -16.83 -15.22
N ILE A 85 -9.12 -15.56 -15.12
CA ILE A 85 -8.08 -15.13 -14.19
C ILE A 85 -8.55 -15.31 -12.74
N PRO A 86 -7.73 -15.87 -11.84
CA PRO A 86 -8.02 -15.89 -10.41
C PRO A 86 -8.30 -14.48 -9.86
N ASP A 87 -9.22 -14.38 -8.90
CA ASP A 87 -9.52 -13.11 -8.24
C ASP A 87 -8.29 -12.55 -7.52
N CYS A 88 -7.99 -11.26 -7.75
CA CYS A 88 -6.95 -10.55 -7.00
C CYS A 88 -7.44 -10.27 -5.57
N GLN A 89 -6.77 -10.86 -4.59
CA GLN A 89 -7.06 -10.70 -3.18
C GLN A 89 -5.83 -10.16 -2.44
N ALA A 90 -6.05 -9.38 -1.39
CA ALA A 90 -4.99 -8.86 -0.54
C ALA A 90 -5.08 -9.50 0.84
N PHE A 91 -3.93 -9.98 1.35
CA PHE A 91 -3.76 -10.39 2.72
C PHE A 91 -3.14 -9.25 3.53
N VAL A 92 -3.73 -8.97 4.68
CA VAL A 92 -3.34 -7.88 5.56
C VAL A 92 -3.15 -8.41 6.97
N ILE A 93 -2.00 -8.10 7.56
CA ILE A 93 -1.80 -8.22 9.01
C ILE A 93 -1.85 -6.81 9.58
N ALA A 94 -2.90 -6.54 10.35
CA ALA A 94 -3.12 -5.26 11.01
C ALA A 94 -3.14 -5.42 12.53
N ARG A 95 -2.81 -4.37 13.27
CA ARG A 95 -3.10 -4.30 14.71
C ARG A 95 -4.15 -3.23 14.96
N ALA A 96 -5.21 -3.63 15.65
CA ALA A 96 -6.30 -2.78 16.11
C ALA A 96 -6.70 -3.23 17.52
N ASP A 97 -7.05 -2.29 18.41
CA ASP A 97 -7.46 -2.59 19.79
C ASP A 97 -6.49 -3.52 20.55
N SER A 98 -5.18 -3.33 20.31
CA SER A 98 -4.08 -4.15 20.85
C SER A 98 -4.05 -5.62 20.40
N LYS A 99 -4.94 -6.02 19.49
CA LYS A 99 -5.01 -7.35 18.89
C LYS A 99 -4.42 -7.35 17.49
N SER A 100 -3.96 -8.52 17.06
CA SER A 100 -3.51 -8.74 15.68
C SER A 100 -4.67 -9.33 14.89
N HIS A 101 -4.90 -8.78 13.71
CA HIS A 101 -5.96 -9.17 12.78
C HIS A 101 -5.34 -9.66 11.47
N GLU A 102 -5.82 -10.80 11.00
CA GLU A 102 -5.56 -11.38 9.69
C GLU A 102 -6.79 -11.13 8.81
N ILE A 103 -6.63 -10.26 7.82
CA ILE A 103 -7.73 -9.76 7.00
C ILE A 103 -7.47 -10.13 5.55
N VAL A 104 -8.47 -10.69 4.88
CA VAL A 104 -8.45 -10.96 3.43
C VAL A 104 -9.46 -10.03 2.77
N VAL A 105 -9.02 -9.30 1.75
CA VAL A 105 -9.84 -8.36 0.99
C VAL A 105 -9.87 -8.78 -0.47
N ASN A 106 -11.07 -8.95 -1.04
CA ASN A 106 -11.23 -9.17 -2.48
C ASN A 106 -11.31 -7.81 -3.19
N LEU A 107 -10.35 -7.55 -4.07
CA LEU A 107 -10.17 -6.23 -4.70
C LEU A 107 -11.12 -5.99 -5.88
N ALA A 108 -11.59 -7.06 -6.53
CA ALA A 108 -12.59 -6.98 -7.58
C ALA A 108 -13.95 -6.55 -7.02
N THR A 109 -14.37 -7.18 -5.91
CA THR A 109 -15.65 -6.89 -5.24
C THR A 109 -15.56 -5.75 -4.22
N LYS A 110 -14.35 -5.37 -3.81
CA LYS A 110 -14.06 -4.36 -2.77
C LYS A 110 -14.65 -4.73 -1.41
N GLN A 111 -14.66 -6.02 -1.09
CA GLN A 111 -15.25 -6.56 0.13
C GLN A 111 -14.22 -7.28 0.98
N VAL A 112 -14.44 -7.25 2.30
CA VAL A 112 -13.70 -8.10 3.25
C VAL A 112 -14.24 -9.51 3.12
N VAL A 113 -13.35 -10.46 2.80
CA VAL A 113 -13.66 -11.89 2.72
C VAL A 113 -13.62 -12.50 4.11
N THR A 114 -12.56 -12.21 4.86
CA THR A 114 -12.40 -12.65 6.25
C THR A 114 -11.69 -11.60 7.09
N ASP A 115 -12.02 -11.54 8.36
CA ASP A 115 -11.30 -10.80 9.39
C ASP A 115 -11.22 -11.69 10.63
N LYS A 116 -10.01 -12.14 10.97
CA LYS A 116 -9.76 -13.07 12.07
C LYS A 116 -8.80 -12.44 13.07
N VAL A 117 -9.17 -12.51 14.34
CA VAL A 117 -8.23 -12.18 15.42
C VAL A 117 -7.25 -13.34 15.59
N TYR A 118 -5.95 -13.05 15.49
CA TYR A 118 -4.90 -14.02 15.78
C TYR A 118 -4.73 -14.17 17.29
N ASP A 119 -4.92 -15.39 17.79
CA ASP A 119 -4.85 -15.78 19.21
C ASP A 119 -3.64 -16.67 19.55
N GLY A 120 -2.77 -16.92 18.57
CA GLY A 120 -1.54 -17.71 18.74
C GLY A 120 -0.39 -16.95 19.40
N TYR A 121 0.78 -17.60 19.39
CA TYR A 121 2.02 -17.01 19.90
C TYR A 121 2.76 -16.19 18.83
N GLY A 122 3.41 -15.12 19.26
CA GLY A 122 4.17 -14.23 18.37
C GLY A 122 3.39 -12.97 18.00
N TYR A 123 4.08 -12.05 17.35
CA TYR A 123 3.55 -10.74 17.00
C TYR A 123 3.93 -10.38 15.56
N PRO A 124 3.15 -9.51 14.90
CA PRO A 124 3.47 -9.03 13.57
C PRO A 124 4.81 -8.31 13.50
N THR A 125 5.36 -8.23 12.28
CA THR A 125 6.57 -7.48 11.93
C THR A 125 6.54 -6.06 12.50
N LEU A 126 7.68 -5.54 12.93
CA LEU A 126 7.71 -4.20 13.48
C LEU A 126 7.52 -3.13 12.38
N THR A 127 6.73 -2.09 12.65
CA THR A 127 6.65 -0.92 11.77
C THR A 127 7.85 0.00 11.98
N PHE A 128 8.18 0.84 11.00
CA PHE A 128 9.20 1.85 11.20
C PHE A 128 8.76 2.89 12.24
N ASP A 129 7.51 3.34 12.17
CA ASP A 129 6.98 4.36 13.08
C ASP A 129 7.09 3.96 14.56
N GLU A 130 6.75 2.71 14.90
CA GLU A 130 6.84 2.25 16.28
C GLU A 130 8.29 2.05 16.73
N GLN A 131 9.18 1.61 15.83
CA GLN A 131 10.60 1.49 16.14
C GLN A 131 11.20 2.88 16.37
N THR A 132 10.89 3.86 15.52
CA THR A 132 11.31 5.25 15.69
C THR A 132 10.77 5.83 16.99
N ALA A 133 9.51 5.58 17.35
CA ALA A 133 8.96 6.04 18.62
C ALA A 133 9.69 5.42 19.82
N ALA A 134 9.94 4.11 19.79
CA ALA A 134 10.62 3.39 20.87
C ALA A 134 12.06 3.89 21.10
N THR A 135 12.81 4.20 20.04
CA THR A 135 14.20 4.68 20.16
C THR A 135 14.34 6.06 20.78
N GLN A 136 13.27 6.86 20.81
CA GLN A 136 13.28 8.17 21.47
C GLN A 136 13.07 8.07 22.99
N LEU A 137 12.45 6.99 23.48
CA LEU A 137 12.12 6.85 24.90
C LEU A 137 13.35 6.94 25.83
N PRO A 138 14.49 6.27 25.55
CA PRO A 138 15.66 6.35 26.41
C PRO A 138 16.23 7.77 26.55
N LEU A 139 16.13 8.59 25.49
CA LEU A 139 16.70 9.95 25.45
C LEU A 139 16.01 10.93 26.40
N THR A 140 14.85 10.56 26.95
CA THR A 140 14.12 11.35 27.96
C THR A 140 14.04 10.64 29.31
N TYR A 141 14.55 9.41 29.40
CA TYR A 141 14.42 8.56 30.59
C TYR A 141 15.54 8.82 31.59
N ALA A 142 15.21 9.41 32.74
CA ALA A 142 16.20 9.86 33.73
C ALA A 142 17.25 8.81 34.15
N PRO A 143 16.91 7.52 34.38
CA PRO A 143 17.90 6.49 34.68
C PRO A 143 18.89 6.20 33.53
N PHE A 144 18.43 6.33 32.27
CA PHE A 144 19.30 6.21 31.10
C PHE A 144 20.22 7.42 30.99
N LEU A 145 19.71 8.64 31.19
CA LEU A 145 20.51 9.87 31.16
C LEU A 145 21.63 9.85 32.23
N ALA A 146 21.31 9.46 33.46
CA ALA A 146 22.30 9.28 34.52
C ALA A 146 23.35 8.19 34.16
N SER A 147 22.94 7.17 33.41
CA SER A 147 23.84 6.12 32.92
C SER A 147 24.80 6.61 31.84
N ILE A 148 24.37 7.52 30.97
CA ILE A 148 25.20 8.18 29.96
C ILE A 148 26.22 9.10 30.63
N GLU A 149 25.78 9.94 31.57
CA GLU A 149 26.65 10.83 32.35
C GLU A 149 27.71 10.05 33.13
N LYS A 150 27.32 8.97 33.82
CA LYS A 150 28.25 8.09 34.55
C LYS A 150 29.34 7.49 33.65
N ARG A 151 29.07 7.34 32.35
CA ARG A 151 30.02 6.81 31.35
C ARG A 151 30.83 7.90 30.65
N GLY A 152 30.58 9.18 30.94
CA GLY A 152 31.25 10.31 30.29
C GLY A 152 30.91 10.45 28.81
N LEU A 153 29.75 9.95 28.38
CA LEU A 153 29.29 10.00 26.99
C LEU A 153 28.50 11.29 26.73
N VAL A 154 28.59 11.83 25.51
CA VAL A 154 27.81 12.99 25.06
C VAL A 154 26.47 12.49 24.52
N LEU A 155 25.36 12.93 25.11
CA LEU A 155 24.02 12.46 24.74
C LEU A 155 23.70 12.64 23.25
N ASP A 156 24.09 13.76 22.65
CA ASP A 156 23.84 14.08 21.23
C ASP A 156 24.57 13.13 20.25
N GLN A 157 25.51 12.32 20.74
CA GLN A 157 26.23 11.30 19.96
C GLN A 157 25.71 9.88 20.24
N VAL A 158 24.67 9.74 21.05
CA VAL A 158 24.04 8.46 21.38
C VAL A 158 22.88 8.20 20.43
N PHE A 159 22.88 7.01 19.83
CA PHE A 159 21.77 6.50 19.04
C PHE A 159 21.20 5.23 19.68
N CYS A 160 19.87 5.11 19.71
CA CYS A 160 19.19 3.93 20.21
C CYS A 160 18.62 3.12 19.04
N GLY A 161 18.74 1.79 19.11
CA GLY A 161 18.12 0.86 18.18
C GLY A 161 17.09 -0.02 18.89
N SER A 162 16.06 -0.44 18.14
CA SER A 162 15.05 -1.38 18.61
C SER A 162 15.44 -2.78 18.17
N PHE A 163 15.52 -3.73 19.12
CA PHE A 163 15.90 -5.12 18.85
C PHE A 163 14.78 -6.06 19.27
N THR A 164 14.53 -7.09 18.47
CA THR A 164 13.58 -8.15 18.86
C THR A 164 14.17 -8.99 19.99
N VAL A 165 13.34 -9.30 20.99
CA VAL A 165 13.78 -10.06 22.18
C VAL A 165 13.52 -11.56 22.08
N GLY A 166 12.86 -12.03 21.02
CA GLY A 166 12.53 -13.45 20.87
C GLY A 166 11.68 -14.01 22.01
N TRP A 167 11.87 -15.30 22.31
CA TRP A 167 11.18 -16.01 23.38
C TRP A 167 12.17 -16.90 24.15
N TYR A 168 12.09 -16.87 25.48
CA TYR A 168 13.03 -17.55 26.39
C TYR A 168 12.32 -18.38 27.47
N GLY A 169 11.17 -18.99 27.16
CA GLY A 169 10.49 -19.91 28.09
C GLY A 169 9.45 -19.29 29.03
N ASN A 170 9.07 -18.02 28.84
CA ASN A 170 8.05 -17.36 29.66
C ASN A 170 6.63 -17.67 29.17
N ASP A 171 5.68 -17.79 30.09
CA ASP A 171 4.26 -18.04 29.78
C ASP A 171 3.54 -16.77 29.30
N ALA A 172 4.04 -15.59 29.67
CA ALA A 172 3.45 -14.31 29.31
C ALA A 172 3.91 -13.86 27.92
N SER A 173 2.98 -13.91 26.95
CA SER A 173 3.16 -13.27 25.65
C SER A 173 2.81 -11.79 25.77
N LYS A 174 3.81 -10.91 25.69
CA LYS A 174 3.64 -9.47 25.55
C LYS A 174 4.56 -8.92 24.49
N ARG A 175 4.05 -7.97 23.71
CA ARG A 175 4.89 -7.16 22.81
C ARG A 175 5.60 -6.13 23.67
N VAL A 176 6.90 -6.35 23.89
CA VAL A 176 7.75 -5.47 24.68
C VAL A 176 8.29 -4.38 23.76
N SER A 177 7.93 -3.13 24.05
CA SER A 177 8.42 -1.91 23.39
C SER A 177 9.30 -1.13 24.34
#